data_AF-A0A2X2JT87-F1
#
_entry.id   AF-A0A2X2JT87-F1
#
_cell.length_a   1.000
_cell.length_b   1.000
_cell.length_c   1.000
_cell.angle_alpha   90.00
_cell.angle_beta   90.00
_cell.angle_gamma   90.00
#
_symmetry.space_group_name_H-M   'P 1'
#
loop_
_entity.id
_entity.type
_entity.pdbx_description
1 polymer ?
#
loop_
_entity_poly.entity_id
_entity_poly.type
_entity_poly.pdbx_seq_one_letter_code
_entity_poly.pdbx_strand_id
1 'polypeptide(L)'
;MAAAGKYGNYLGEVNLTFEAHKVVHKTAKIIPLETLPEVKTSFEEEGKTLMSNPVIQHPVVLKRSMNHITEAAYLLAQSVCEYTHAQCAIINAGLLVKDIVKMK
;
A
#
# COMPACT_ATOMS: atom_id res chain seq x y z
N MET A 1 -0.39 -1.09 24.11
CA MET A 1 -0.33 -1.15 22.65
C MET A 1 0.50 0.03 22.18
N ALA A 2 1.54 -0.19 21.38
CA ALA A 2 2.31 0.87 20.72
C ALA A 2 2.05 0.77 19.22
N ALA A 3 1.69 1.88 18.58
CA ALA A 3 1.44 1.95 17.14
C ALA A 3 2.21 3.15 16.58
N ALA A 4 2.99 2.93 15.52
CA ALA A 4 3.82 3.95 14.87
C ALA A 4 3.30 4.30 13.45
N GLY A 5 1.97 4.30 13.28
CA GLY A 5 1.35 4.62 12.00
C GLY A 5 1.46 3.49 10.96
N LYS A 6 1.58 3.86 9.68
CA LYS A 6 1.60 2.96 8.51
C LYS A 6 2.70 3.37 7.54
N TYR A 7 3.00 2.49 6.58
CA TYR A 7 3.90 2.74 5.44
C TYR A 7 5.35 3.08 5.81
N GLY A 8 5.75 2.80 7.05
CA GLY A 8 7.10 3.11 7.52
C GLY A 8 7.34 4.60 7.81
N ASN A 9 6.30 5.44 7.86
CA ASN A 9 6.49 6.88 8.09
C ASN A 9 7.10 7.20 9.47
N TYR A 10 6.92 6.31 10.45
CA TYR A 10 7.45 6.50 11.79
C TYR A 10 8.02 5.21 12.40
N LEU A 11 9.03 5.39 13.24
CA LEU A 11 9.57 4.37 14.13
C LEU A 11 9.03 4.60 15.54
N GLY A 12 8.42 3.58 16.14
CA GLY A 12 8.00 3.61 17.54
C GLY A 12 9.14 3.16 18.46
N GLU A 13 9.54 4.01 19.40
CA GLU A 13 10.54 3.67 20.42
C GLU A 13 9.84 3.54 21.78
N VAL A 14 10.01 2.41 22.46
CA VAL A 14 9.47 2.16 23.80
C VAL A 14 10.63 1.76 24.72
N ASN A 15 10.86 2.54 25.77
CA ASN A 15 11.87 2.25 26.77
C ASN A 15 11.18 1.85 28.08
N LEU A 16 11.62 0.75 28.68
CA LEU A 16 11.11 0.23 29.95
C LEU A 16 12.27 0.06 30.92
N THR A 17 12.07 0.50 32.16
CA THR A 17 13.02 0.27 33.26
C THR A 17 12.43 -0.77 34.20
N PHE A 18 13.23 -1.77 34.58
CA PHE A 18 12.82 -2.85 35.46
C PHE A 18 13.61 -2.82 36.77
N GLU A 19 12.92 -3.02 37.89
CA GLU A 19 13.51 -3.29 39.19
C GLU A 19 12.75 -4.44 39.85
N ALA A 20 13.47 -5.37 40.48
CA ALA A 20 12.88 -6.54 41.14
C ALA A 20 11.80 -7.24 40.29
N HIS A 21 12.09 -7.46 39.00
CA HIS A 21 11.21 -8.08 38.00
C HIS A 21 9.89 -7.33 37.73
N LYS A 22 9.80 -6.06 38.11
CA LYS A 22 8.66 -5.19 37.84
C LYS A 22 9.09 -3.99 37.00
N VAL A 23 8.23 -3.58 36.07
CA VAL A 23 8.42 -2.33 35.32
C VAL A 23 8.18 -1.17 36.28
N VAL A 24 9.20 -0.37 36.55
CA VAL A 24 9.11 0.82 37.40
C VAL A 24 8.98 2.11 36.60
N HIS A 25 9.41 2.10 35.34
CA HIS A 25 9.30 3.25 34.45
C HIS A 25 9.07 2.82 33.01
N LYS A 26 8.31 3.64 32.27
CA LYS A 26 8.00 3.41 30.85
C LYS A 26 7.92 4.74 30.10
N THR A 27 8.60 4.85 28.97
CA THR A 27 8.44 5.95 28.03
C THR A 27 8.19 5.41 26.63
N ALA A 28 7.45 6.18 25.84
CA ALA A 28 7.22 5.89 24.44
C ALA A 28 7.28 7.19 23.64
N LYS A 29 7.90 7.14 22.45
CA LYS A 29 7.88 8.23 21.49
C LYS A 29 7.78 7.69 20.07
N ILE A 30 7.40 8.57 19.16
CA ILE A 30 7.32 8.30 17.73
C ILE A 30 8.40 9.15 17.06
N ILE A 31 9.25 8.53 16.25
CA ILE A 31 10.35 9.17 15.54
C ILE A 31 9.98 9.21 14.04
N PRO A 32 9.87 10.39 13.39
CA PRO A 32 9.64 10.47 11.95
C PRO A 32 10.81 9.85 11.18
N LEU A 33 10.53 8.94 10.24
CA LEU A 33 11.57 8.22 9.51
C LEU A 33 12.46 9.17 8.69
N GLU A 34 11.90 10.28 8.20
CA GLU A 34 12.62 11.35 7.49
C GLU A 34 13.74 12.02 8.30
N THR A 35 13.73 11.86 9.63
CA THR A 35 14.78 12.39 10.53
C THR A 35 15.93 11.41 10.78
N LEU A 36 15.78 10.16 10.33
CA LEU A 36 16.77 9.11 10.52
C LEU A 36 17.76 9.06 9.33
N PRO A 37 18.98 8.55 9.54
CA PRO A 37 19.96 8.41 8.46
C PRO A 37 19.42 7.53 7.32
N GLU A 38 19.61 7.98 6.08
CA GLU A 38 19.27 7.20 4.90
C GLU A 38 20.32 6.12 4.62
N VAL A 39 19.85 4.92 4.27
CA VAL A 39 20.69 3.85 3.74
C VAL A 39 20.53 3.80 2.24
N LYS A 40 21.61 4.04 1.50
CA LYS A 40 21.60 3.93 0.04
C LYS A 40 21.46 2.47 -0.38
N THR A 41 20.46 2.19 -1.21
CA THR A 41 20.21 0.86 -1.80
C THR A 41 19.84 1.01 -3.28
N SER A 42 19.97 -0.06 -4.06
CA SER A 42 19.55 -0.11 -5.47
C SER A 42 18.10 -0.57 -5.66
N PHE A 43 17.38 -0.90 -4.58
CA PHE A 43 16.06 -1.56 -4.65
C PHE A 43 15.00 -0.74 -5.39
N GLU A 44 15.06 0.58 -5.33
CA GLU A 44 14.11 1.43 -6.05
C GLU A 44 14.28 1.29 -7.57
N GLU A 45 15.52 1.32 -8.06
CA GLU A 45 15.84 1.20 -9.48
C GLU A 45 15.56 -0.22 -9.99
N GLU A 46 15.92 -1.24 -9.22
CA GLU A 46 15.62 -2.64 -9.52
C GLU A 46 14.11 -2.88 -9.60
N GLY A 47 13.35 -2.38 -8.63
CA GLY A 47 11.89 -2.48 -8.62
C GLY A 47 11.24 -1.80 -9.82
N LYS A 48 11.68 -0.58 -10.18
CA LYS A 48 11.19 0.12 -11.37
C LYS A 48 11.49 -0.66 -12.64
N THR A 49 12.68 -1.23 -12.75
CA THR A 49 13.07 -2.09 -13.88
C THR A 49 12.14 -3.29 -14.00
N LEU A 50 11.86 -4.00 -12.91
CA LEU A 50 10.95 -5.15 -12.89
C LEU A 50 9.50 -4.76 -13.28
N MET A 51 9.05 -3.57 -12.89
CA MET A 51 7.71 -3.05 -13.21
C MET A 51 7.60 -2.41 -14.61
N SER A 52 8.69 -2.30 -15.37
CA SER A 52 8.71 -1.59 -16.65
C SER A 52 8.06 -2.36 -17.81
N ASN A 53 7.88 -3.67 -17.67
CA ASN A 53 7.30 -4.50 -18.73
C ASN A 53 5.78 -4.25 -18.86
N PRO A 54 5.28 -3.73 -19.99
CA PRO A 54 3.87 -3.44 -20.15
C PRO A 54 3.04 -4.72 -20.30
N VAL A 55 2.02 -4.87 -19.46
CA VAL A 55 1.05 -5.99 -19.56
C VAL A 55 0.01 -5.74 -20.66
N ILE A 56 -0.36 -4.49 -20.91
CA ILE A 56 -1.33 -4.10 -21.94
C ILE A 56 -0.56 -3.62 -23.18
N GLN A 57 -0.81 -4.21 -24.35
CA GLN A 57 -0.09 -3.90 -25.60
C GLN A 57 -0.92 -3.08 -26.61
N HIS A 58 -2.14 -2.69 -26.25
CA HIS A 58 -3.02 -1.85 -27.06
C HIS A 58 -3.45 -0.58 -26.31
N PRO A 59 -3.98 0.44 -27.01
CA PRO A 59 -4.53 1.60 -26.35
C PRO A 59 -5.66 1.22 -25.39
N VAL A 60 -5.68 1.81 -24.20
CA VAL A 60 -6.74 1.62 -23.20
C VAL A 60 -6.93 2.88 -22.36
N VAL A 61 -8.19 3.19 -22.02
CA VAL A 61 -8.54 4.24 -21.07
C VAL A 61 -9.60 3.71 -20.11
N LEU A 62 -9.17 3.22 -18.95
CA LEU A 62 -10.07 2.77 -17.89
C LEU A 62 -10.17 3.89 -16.84
N LYS A 63 -11.32 4.57 -16.85
CA LYS A 63 -11.61 5.65 -15.90
C LYS A 63 -12.01 5.11 -14.55
N ARG A 64 -11.55 5.77 -13.49
CA ARG A 64 -12.07 5.55 -12.12
C ARG A 64 -13.25 6.47 -11.85
N SER A 65 -14.20 6.00 -11.04
CA SER A 65 -15.24 6.82 -10.43
C SER A 65 -15.66 6.20 -9.11
N MET A 66 -16.07 7.04 -8.16
CA MET A 66 -16.61 6.58 -6.86
C MET A 66 -18.14 6.60 -6.82
N ASN A 67 -18.79 7.32 -7.74
CA ASN A 67 -20.22 7.62 -7.66
C ASN A 67 -21.05 6.80 -8.65
N HIS A 68 -20.40 6.05 -9.54
CA HIS A 68 -21.05 5.19 -10.51
C HIS A 68 -20.10 4.07 -10.92
N ILE A 69 -20.67 3.00 -11.49
CA ILE A 69 -19.92 1.86 -11.99
C ILE A 69 -19.11 2.29 -13.22
N THR A 70 -17.81 1.96 -13.25
CA THR A 70 -16.95 2.13 -14.42
C THR A 70 -16.50 0.78 -14.97
N GLU A 71 -16.06 0.76 -16.22
CA GLU A 71 -15.44 -0.41 -16.83
C GLU A 71 -14.24 -0.91 -16.00
N ALA A 72 -13.44 0.00 -15.45
CA ALA A 72 -12.32 -0.34 -14.57
C ALA A 72 -12.76 -1.15 -13.34
N ALA A 73 -13.82 -0.68 -12.65
CA ALA A 73 -14.35 -1.34 -11.47
C ALA A 73 -15.01 -2.69 -11.80
N TYR A 74 -15.68 -2.76 -12.95
CA TYR A 74 -16.31 -3.99 -13.44
C TYR A 74 -15.26 -5.05 -13.78
N LEU A 75 -14.22 -4.70 -14.56
CA LEU A 75 -13.13 -5.62 -14.90
C LEU A 75 -12.42 -6.12 -13.65
N LEU A 76 -12.17 -5.25 -12.67
CA LEU A 76 -11.58 -5.67 -11.39
C LEU A 76 -12.45 -6.69 -10.65
N ALA A 77 -13.76 -6.43 -10.54
CA ALA A 77 -14.69 -7.36 -9.89
C ALA A 77 -14.74 -8.71 -10.65
N GLN A 78 -14.79 -8.66 -11.98
CA GLN A 78 -14.76 -9.84 -12.84
C GLN A 78 -13.48 -10.64 -12.65
N SER A 79 -12.30 -10.02 -12.65
CA SER A 79 -11.03 -10.71 -12.43
C SER A 79 -10.94 -11.38 -11.05
N VAL A 80 -11.53 -10.77 -10.02
CA VAL A 80 -11.60 -11.40 -8.69
C VAL A 80 -12.48 -12.66 -8.74
N CYS A 81 -13.66 -12.60 -9.37
CA CYS A 81 -14.53 -13.76 -9.54
C CYS A 81 -13.84 -14.87 -10.35
N GLU A 82 -13.18 -14.53 -11.46
CA GLU A 82 -12.45 -15.48 -12.30
C GLU A 82 -11.32 -16.18 -11.54
N TYR A 83 -10.54 -15.42 -10.77
CA TYR A 83 -9.41 -15.96 -10.01
C TYR A 83 -9.84 -16.80 -8.80
N THR A 84 -10.91 -16.40 -8.11
CA THR A 84 -11.36 -17.04 -6.86
C THR A 84 -12.47 -18.07 -7.05
N HIS A 85 -13.06 -18.15 -8.24
CA HIS A 85 -14.29 -18.89 -8.54
C HIS A 85 -15.50 -18.49 -7.67
N ALA A 86 -15.47 -17.29 -7.08
CA ALA A 86 -16.61 -16.74 -6.35
C ALA A 86 -17.77 -16.40 -7.30
N GLN A 87 -19.00 -16.50 -6.80
CA GLN A 87 -20.21 -16.17 -7.57
C GLN A 87 -20.44 -14.66 -7.70
N CYS A 88 -19.83 -13.85 -6.82
CA CYS A 88 -19.89 -12.41 -6.85
C CYS A 88 -18.67 -11.78 -6.17
N ALA A 89 -18.33 -10.55 -6.57
CA ALA A 89 -17.35 -9.71 -5.92
C ALA A 89 -17.97 -8.34 -5.62
N ILE A 90 -17.69 -7.82 -4.43
CA ILE A 90 -18.04 -6.45 -4.04
C ILE A 90 -16.74 -5.71 -3.79
N ILE A 91 -16.51 -4.65 -4.55
CA ILE A 91 -15.28 -3.85 -4.48
C ILE A 91 -15.61 -2.47 -3.89
N ASN A 92 -14.80 -2.01 -2.94
CA ASN A 92 -14.93 -0.65 -2.42
C ASN A 92 -14.58 0.36 -3.52
N ALA A 93 -15.44 1.37 -3.73
CA ALA A 93 -15.27 2.35 -4.80
C ALA A 93 -13.97 3.18 -4.69
N GLY A 94 -13.40 3.30 -3.48
CA GLY A 94 -12.11 3.95 -3.24
C GLY A 94 -10.88 3.09 -3.51
N LEU A 95 -11.03 1.81 -3.90
CA LEU A 95 -9.89 0.92 -4.15
C LEU A 95 -9.08 1.33 -5.38
N LEU A 96 -9.76 1.81 -6.44
CA LEU A 96 -9.11 2.32 -7.63
C LEU A 96 -8.68 3.78 -7.42
N VAL A 97 -7.38 3.99 -7.19
CA VAL A 97 -6.83 5.31 -6.82
C VAL A 97 -6.44 6.18 -8.02
N LYS A 98 -6.26 5.62 -9.22
CA LYS A 98 -5.88 6.33 -10.45
C LYS A 98 -6.57 5.75 -11.68
N ASP A 99 -6.72 6.58 -12.72
CA ASP A 99 -7.10 6.11 -14.05
C ASP A 99 -5.99 5.22 -14.62
N ILE A 100 -6.36 4.20 -15.40
CA ILE A 100 -5.40 3.41 -16.17
C ILE A 100 -5.46 3.91 -17.60
N VAL A 101 -4.40 4.61 -18.01
CA VAL A 101 -4.31 5.21 -19.34
C VAL A 101 -3.07 4.68 -20.02
N LYS A 102 -3.25 4.02 -21.15
CA LYS A 102 -2.20 3.74 -22.11
C LYS A 102 -2.65 4.29 -23.46
N MET A 103 -2.07 5.41 -23.85
CA MET A 103 -2.16 5.93 -25.22
C MET A 103 -0.97 5.37 -26.01
N LYS A 104 -1.09 5.35 -27.35
CA LYS A 104 -0.07 4.76 -28.26
C LYS A 104 1.36 5.11 -27.86
#